data_AF-A0A6N8XB49-F1
#
_entry.id   AF-A0A6N8XB49-F1
#
_cell.length_a   1.000
_cell.length_b   1.000
_cell.length_c   1.000
_cell.angle_alpha   90.00
_cell.angle_beta   90.00
_cell.angle_gamma   90.00
#
_symmetry.space_group_name_H-M   'P 1'
#
loop_
_entity.id
_entity.type
_entity.pdbx_description
1 polymer ?
#
loop_
_entity_poly.entity_id
_entity_poly.type
_entity_poly.pdbx_seq_one_letter_code
_entity_poly.pdbx_strand_id
1 'polypeptide(L)'
;MLAALFLSPSTATAATALAELIASLETTERYDSDKAAAVYREAVLGGTGIDRTVARLRAYSRRAGLSPDSRSACHLAIAHFMWRDGAIEAAVVAANDALHDSLDPGALLLKARLLDAGGDADQARHWYQRAAEAFGPSDEQWLIRVRLAMMDMSSRNVAALEELALQREPGFRNQAAVVLALLGRPDRAITLYQPLKANGKAYPRHVRLSE
;
A
#
# COMPACT_ATOMS: atom_id res chain seq x y z
N MET A 1 -40.18 20.39 -47.64
CA MET A 1 -40.01 20.75 -46.22
C MET A 1 -39.79 19.47 -45.42
N LEU A 2 -38.56 19.20 -44.99
CA LEU A 2 -38.24 18.11 -44.07
C LEU A 2 -37.07 18.62 -43.22
N ALA A 3 -37.40 19.02 -41.98
CA ALA A 3 -36.44 19.50 -41.01
C ALA A 3 -35.80 18.28 -40.32
N ALA A 4 -34.51 18.06 -40.56
CA ALA A 4 -33.72 17.09 -39.81
C ALA A 4 -33.33 17.73 -38.47
N LEU A 5 -33.94 17.25 -37.38
CA LEU A 5 -33.55 17.53 -36.01
C LEU A 5 -32.21 16.83 -35.73
N PHE A 6 -31.13 17.61 -35.69
CA PHE A 6 -29.88 17.17 -35.09
C PHE A 6 -30.04 17.16 -33.56
N LEU A 7 -30.41 16.01 -33.01
CA LEU A 7 -30.21 15.76 -31.58
C LEU A 7 -28.71 15.62 -31.34
N SER A 8 -28.12 16.64 -30.72
CA SER A 8 -26.78 16.54 -30.16
C SER A 8 -26.82 15.54 -29.00
N PRO A 9 -25.89 14.58 -28.90
CA PRO A 9 -25.81 13.73 -27.73
C PRO A 9 -25.47 14.59 -26.51
N SER A 10 -26.32 14.54 -25.49
CA SER A 10 -26.05 15.10 -24.17
C SER A 10 -24.72 14.53 -23.66
N THR A 11 -23.73 15.38 -23.46
CA THR A 11 -22.48 15.01 -22.80
C THR A 11 -22.78 14.76 -21.33
N ALA A 12 -23.19 13.54 -20.99
CA ALA A 12 -23.04 13.06 -19.62
C ALA A 12 -21.54 13.10 -19.31
N THR A 13 -21.12 14.08 -18.51
CA THR A 13 -19.73 14.19 -18.04
C THR A 13 -19.40 12.89 -17.32
N ALA A 14 -18.48 12.10 -17.88
CA ALA A 14 -17.98 10.92 -17.19
C ALA A 14 -17.48 11.32 -15.79
N ALA A 15 -17.81 10.53 -14.77
CA ALA A 15 -17.34 10.79 -13.42
C ALA A 15 -15.80 10.73 -13.41
N THR A 16 -15.16 11.76 -12.86
CA THR A 16 -13.69 11.77 -12.67
C THR A 16 -13.30 10.68 -11.67
N ALA A 17 -12.11 10.08 -11.79
CA ALA A 17 -11.63 9.07 -10.84
C ALA A 17 -11.64 9.59 -9.39
N LEU A 18 -11.42 10.90 -9.18
CA LEU A 18 -11.49 11.51 -7.84
C LEU A 18 -12.91 11.48 -7.26
N ALA A 19 -13.93 11.67 -8.08
CA ALA A 19 -15.32 11.57 -7.64
C ALA A 19 -15.65 10.12 -7.28
N GLU A 20 -15.15 9.14 -8.03
CA GLU A 20 -15.32 7.71 -7.73
C GLU A 20 -14.61 7.28 -6.45
N LEU A 21 -13.40 7.80 -6.20
CA LEU A 21 -12.69 7.59 -4.94
C LEU A 21 -13.50 8.17 -3.77
N ILE A 22 -13.96 9.43 -3.87
CA ILE A 22 -14.77 10.06 -2.82
C ILE A 22 -16.06 9.28 -2.56
N ALA A 23 -16.77 8.86 -3.60
CA ALA A 23 -17.98 8.03 -3.45
C ALA A 23 -17.68 6.67 -2.78
N SER A 24 -16.50 6.10 -3.04
CA SER A 24 -16.04 4.88 -2.36
C SER A 24 -15.82 5.11 -0.86
N LEU A 25 -15.25 6.26 -0.50
CA LEU A 25 -14.99 6.60 0.89
C LEU A 25 -16.30 6.83 1.65
N GLU A 26 -17.30 7.42 1.02
CA GLU A 26 -18.64 7.58 1.62
C GLU A 26 -19.37 6.25 1.87
N THR A 27 -19.02 5.18 1.15
CA THR A 27 -19.72 3.90 1.20
C THR A 27 -18.99 2.80 1.96
N THR A 28 -17.67 2.74 1.80
CA THR A 28 -16.83 1.67 2.36
C THR A 28 -16.01 2.12 3.56
N GLU A 29 -15.80 3.44 3.71
CA GLU A 29 -14.93 4.07 4.70
C GLU A 29 -13.49 3.52 4.69
N ARG A 30 -13.09 2.84 3.61
CA ARG A 30 -11.78 2.19 3.46
C ARG A 30 -11.01 2.79 2.32
N TYR A 31 -9.69 2.81 2.48
CA TYR A 31 -8.79 3.17 1.41
C TYR A 31 -8.79 2.10 0.31
N ASP A 32 -9.02 2.54 -0.92
CA ASP A 32 -9.00 1.72 -2.13
C ASP A 32 -7.79 2.14 -2.97
N SER A 33 -6.77 1.26 -3.01
CA SER A 33 -5.52 1.53 -3.71
C SER A 33 -5.70 1.62 -5.23
N ASP A 34 -6.64 0.87 -5.81
CA ASP A 34 -6.86 0.84 -7.25
C ASP A 34 -7.53 2.13 -7.71
N LYS A 35 -8.52 2.60 -6.95
CA LYS A 35 -9.13 3.92 -7.17
C LYS A 35 -8.13 5.04 -6.95
N ALA A 36 -7.32 4.99 -5.89
CA ALA A 36 -6.27 5.98 -5.69
C ALA A 36 -5.26 6.00 -6.87
N ALA A 37 -4.85 4.84 -7.38
CA ALA A 37 -3.99 4.75 -8.55
C ALA A 37 -4.64 5.34 -9.81
N ALA A 38 -5.95 5.16 -9.99
CA ALA A 38 -6.69 5.79 -11.08
C ALA A 38 -6.71 7.32 -10.97
N VAL A 39 -6.94 7.87 -9.77
CA VAL A 39 -6.86 9.32 -9.51
C VAL A 39 -5.47 9.85 -9.85
N TYR A 40 -4.41 9.19 -9.40
CA TYR A 40 -3.05 9.64 -9.68
C TYR A 40 -2.76 9.66 -11.18
N ARG A 41 -3.13 8.59 -11.92
CA ARG A 41 -2.97 8.53 -13.37
C ARG A 41 -3.73 9.66 -14.07
N GLU A 42 -4.98 9.89 -13.70
CA GLU A 42 -5.78 10.99 -14.26
C GLU A 42 -5.18 12.36 -13.94
N ALA A 43 -4.68 12.55 -12.72
CA ALA A 43 -4.08 13.82 -12.29
C ALA A 43 -2.79 14.17 -13.04
N VAL A 44 -1.93 13.16 -13.26
CA VAL A 44 -0.65 13.31 -13.96
C VAL A 44 -0.85 13.39 -15.48
N LEU A 45 -1.63 12.48 -16.07
CA LEU A 45 -1.81 12.42 -17.52
C LEU A 45 -2.80 13.46 -18.04
N GLY A 46 -3.83 13.78 -17.26
CA GLY A 46 -4.85 14.77 -17.61
C GLY A 46 -4.47 16.20 -17.30
N GLY A 47 -3.29 16.45 -16.69
CA GLY A 47 -2.77 17.79 -16.43
C GLY A 47 -3.54 18.59 -15.36
N THR A 48 -4.43 17.95 -14.59
CA THR A 48 -5.13 18.62 -13.47
C THR A 48 -4.21 18.89 -12.27
N GLY A 49 -3.10 18.16 -12.18
CA GLY A 49 -2.05 18.30 -11.18
C GLY A 49 -2.41 17.63 -9.84
N ILE A 50 -1.39 17.09 -9.16
CA ILE A 50 -1.54 16.43 -7.86
C ILE A 50 -2.01 17.42 -6.78
N ASP A 51 -1.53 18.66 -6.82
CA ASP A 51 -1.92 19.71 -5.86
C ASP A 51 -3.43 19.95 -5.80
N ARG A 52 -4.09 20.02 -6.96
CA ARG A 52 -5.55 20.23 -7.03
C ARG A 52 -6.31 19.04 -6.45
N THR A 53 -5.87 17.83 -6.78
CA THR A 53 -6.44 16.59 -6.25
C THR A 53 -6.32 16.55 -4.73
N VAL A 54 -5.13 16.85 -4.20
CA VAL A 54 -4.88 16.88 -2.75
C VAL A 54 -5.70 17.99 -2.07
N ALA A 55 -5.78 19.18 -2.65
CA ALA A 55 -6.59 20.27 -2.10
C ALA A 55 -8.07 19.88 -1.99
N ARG A 56 -8.61 19.17 -2.99
CA ARG A 56 -9.99 18.65 -2.96
C ARG A 56 -10.18 17.58 -1.89
N LEU A 57 -9.25 16.64 -1.75
CA LEU A 57 -9.32 15.63 -0.68
C LEU A 57 -9.22 16.25 0.72
N ARG A 58 -8.37 17.27 0.91
CA ARG A 58 -8.30 18.04 2.17
C ARG A 58 -9.57 18.84 2.47
N ALA A 59 -10.26 19.32 1.44
CA ALA A 59 -11.56 19.97 1.62
C ALA A 59 -12.61 18.93 2.03
N TYR A 60 -12.60 17.76 1.38
CA TYR A 60 -13.49 16.67 1.72
C TYR A 60 -13.26 16.15 3.14
N SER A 61 -12.01 15.90 3.57
CA SER A 61 -11.71 15.37 4.92
C SER A 61 -12.18 16.27 6.08
N ARG A 62 -12.39 17.58 5.82
CA ARG A 62 -12.89 18.55 6.80
C ARG A 62 -14.42 18.68 6.82
N ARG A 63 -15.15 17.96 5.98
CA ARG A 63 -16.62 18.00 5.95
C ARG A 63 -17.18 17.45 7.26
N ALA A 64 -18.16 18.15 7.82
CA ALA A 64 -18.85 17.72 9.03
C ALA A 64 -19.57 16.37 8.80
N GLY A 65 -19.56 15.51 9.81
CA GLY A 65 -20.25 14.22 9.78
C GLY A 65 -19.48 13.06 9.14
N LEU A 66 -18.24 13.28 8.68
CA LEU A 66 -17.37 12.17 8.27
C LEU A 66 -16.98 11.29 9.47
N SER A 67 -16.96 9.98 9.26
CA SER A 67 -16.40 9.05 10.24
C SER A 67 -14.89 9.24 10.37
N PRO A 68 -14.28 8.87 11.52
CA PRO A 68 -12.83 8.87 11.66
C PRO A 68 -12.14 7.99 10.61
N ASP A 69 -12.69 6.81 10.30
CA ASP A 69 -12.14 5.91 9.27
C ASP A 69 -12.16 6.54 7.87
N SER A 70 -13.25 7.23 7.51
CA SER A 70 -13.32 7.96 6.24
C SER A 70 -12.28 9.08 6.15
N ARG A 71 -12.08 9.85 7.23
CA ARG A 71 -11.02 10.89 7.26
C ARG A 71 -9.63 10.28 7.17
N SER A 72 -9.40 9.17 7.88
CA SER A 72 -8.15 8.42 7.83
C SER A 72 -7.83 7.95 6.41
N ALA A 73 -8.81 7.34 5.73
CA ALA A 73 -8.66 6.89 4.34
C ALA A 73 -8.42 8.05 3.35
N CYS A 74 -9.00 9.24 3.59
CA CYS A 74 -8.68 10.45 2.83
C CYS A 74 -7.21 10.85 3.00
N HIS A 75 -6.76 10.93 4.25
CA HIS A 75 -5.39 11.31 4.58
C HIS A 75 -4.39 10.26 4.08
N LEU A 76 -4.75 8.97 4.08
CA LEU A 76 -3.97 7.90 3.48
C LEU A 76 -3.80 8.07 1.96
N ALA A 77 -4.88 8.43 1.24
CA ALA A 77 -4.79 8.75 -0.19
C ALA A 77 -3.92 9.98 -0.46
N ILE A 78 -4.06 11.05 0.35
CA ILE A 78 -3.22 12.25 0.26
C ILE A 78 -1.74 11.90 0.46
N ALA A 79 -1.43 11.11 1.49
CA ALA A 79 -0.07 10.67 1.77
C ALA A 79 0.51 9.86 0.59
N HIS A 80 -0.29 8.98 0.01
CA HIS A 80 0.12 8.20 -1.17
C HIS A 80 0.43 9.09 -2.37
N PHE A 81 -0.40 10.11 -2.65
CA PHE A 81 -0.16 11.04 -3.75
C PHE A 81 1.08 11.91 -3.52
N MET A 82 1.24 12.45 -2.31
CA MET A 82 2.41 13.25 -1.94
C MET A 82 3.71 12.45 -2.06
N TRP A 83 3.68 11.17 -1.66
CA TRP A 83 4.85 10.30 -1.80
C TRP A 83 5.23 10.06 -3.26
N ARG A 84 4.25 9.73 -4.11
CA ARG A 84 4.48 9.50 -5.54
C ARG A 84 4.95 10.75 -6.29
N ASP A 85 4.54 11.92 -5.80
CA ASP A 85 4.99 13.22 -6.30
C ASP A 85 6.37 13.64 -5.75
N GLY A 86 6.99 12.82 -4.89
CA GLY A 86 8.31 13.07 -4.32
C GLY A 86 8.32 13.96 -3.06
N ALA A 87 7.16 14.44 -2.61
CA ALA A 87 7.00 15.26 -1.42
C ALA A 87 6.95 14.40 -0.13
N ILE A 88 8.06 13.73 0.19
CA ILE A 88 8.12 12.74 1.28
C ILE A 88 7.75 13.31 2.66
N GLU A 89 8.17 14.54 2.97
CA GLU A 89 7.84 15.20 4.24
C GLU A 89 6.33 15.47 4.36
N ALA A 90 5.72 15.97 3.28
CA ALA A 90 4.27 16.20 3.22
C ALA A 90 3.48 14.88 3.29
N ALA A 91 4.02 13.81 2.70
CA ALA A 91 3.44 12.48 2.80
C ALA A 91 3.45 11.96 4.24
N VAL A 92 4.56 12.18 4.99
CA VAL A 92 4.65 11.80 6.41
C VAL A 92 3.65 12.58 7.26
N VAL A 93 3.47 13.88 7.01
CA VAL A 93 2.45 14.69 7.69
C VAL A 93 1.06 14.12 7.45
N ALA A 94 0.70 13.84 6.20
CA ALA A 94 -0.60 13.26 5.88
C ALA A 94 -0.79 11.84 6.47
N ALA A 95 0.26 11.03 6.54
CA ALA A 95 0.19 9.73 7.22
C ALA A 95 -0.03 9.87 8.74
N ASN A 96 0.52 10.91 9.36
CA ASN A 96 0.24 11.23 10.77
C ASN A 96 -1.22 11.66 10.98
N ASP A 97 -1.76 12.49 10.08
CA ASP A 97 -3.17 12.89 10.12
C ASP A 97 -4.08 11.66 9.97
N ALA A 98 -3.74 10.73 9.07
CA ALA A 98 -4.49 9.48 8.92
C ALA A 98 -4.51 8.64 10.21
N LEU A 99 -3.35 8.53 10.88
CA LEU A 99 -3.21 7.80 12.14
C LEU A 99 -3.83 8.49 13.34
N HIS A 100 -3.96 9.82 13.29
CA HIS A 100 -4.69 10.59 14.29
C HIS A 100 -6.19 10.32 14.20
N ASP A 101 -6.71 10.20 12.97
CA ASP A 101 -8.13 9.91 12.73
C ASP A 101 -8.48 8.44 13.05
N SER A 102 -7.67 7.48 12.61
CA SER A 102 -7.90 6.06 12.87
C SER A 102 -6.62 5.23 12.81
N LEU A 103 -6.56 4.14 13.59
CA LEU A 103 -5.44 3.18 13.59
C LEU A 103 -5.56 2.16 12.46
N ASP A 104 -5.81 2.64 11.24
CA ASP A 104 -5.89 1.80 10.05
C ASP A 104 -4.55 1.07 9.77
N PRO A 105 -4.55 -0.26 9.54
CA PRO A 105 -3.35 -1.01 9.21
C PRO A 105 -2.62 -0.46 7.97
N GLY A 106 -3.35 0.04 6.98
CA GLY A 106 -2.79 0.67 5.78
C GLY A 106 -2.04 1.97 6.10
N ALA A 107 -2.58 2.81 6.98
CA ALA A 107 -1.92 4.03 7.46
C ALA A 107 -0.64 3.73 8.26
N LEU A 108 -0.66 2.70 9.12
CA LEU A 108 0.54 2.23 9.84
C LEU A 108 1.63 1.79 8.86
N LEU A 109 1.26 0.99 7.86
CA LEU A 109 2.17 0.48 6.84
C LEU A 109 2.74 1.58 5.95
N LEU A 110 1.91 2.54 5.52
CA LEU A 110 2.40 3.64 4.70
C LEU A 110 3.39 4.50 5.49
N LYS A 111 3.09 4.84 6.75
CA LYS A 111 4.04 5.59 7.59
C LYS A 111 5.39 4.89 7.71
N ALA A 112 5.38 3.58 7.94
CA ALA A 112 6.60 2.78 7.98
C ALA A 112 7.40 2.87 6.67
N ARG A 113 6.73 2.73 5.52
CA ARG A 113 7.36 2.85 4.19
C ARG A 113 7.94 4.24 3.92
N LEU A 114 7.26 5.30 4.36
CA LEU A 114 7.73 6.67 4.17
C LEU A 114 8.99 6.95 4.99
N LEU A 115 9.02 6.50 6.25
CA LEU A 115 10.21 6.65 7.10
C LEU A 115 11.39 5.82 6.57
N ASP A 116 11.10 4.61 6.08
CA ASP A 116 12.09 3.75 5.46
C ASP A 116 12.71 4.39 4.21
N ALA A 117 11.86 4.90 3.30
CA ALA A 117 12.31 5.64 2.13
C ALA A 117 13.06 6.94 2.49
N GLY A 118 12.71 7.56 3.62
CA GLY A 118 13.40 8.73 4.17
C GLY A 118 14.71 8.43 4.91
N GLY A 119 15.06 7.15 5.09
CA GLY A 119 16.29 6.72 5.76
C GLY A 119 16.21 6.64 7.28
N ASP A 120 15.03 6.84 7.89
CA ASP A 120 14.81 6.71 9.33
C ASP A 120 14.46 5.27 9.69
N ALA A 121 15.49 4.40 9.68
CA ALA A 121 15.32 2.95 9.83
C ALA A 121 14.74 2.55 11.20
N ASP A 122 15.09 3.26 12.28
CA ASP A 122 14.62 2.95 13.63
C ASP A 122 13.12 3.24 13.77
N GLN A 123 12.68 4.41 13.30
CA GLN A 123 11.25 4.73 13.31
C GLN A 123 10.49 3.85 12.33
N ALA A 124 11.02 3.63 11.12
CA ALA A 124 10.41 2.73 10.15
C ALA A 124 10.16 1.34 10.74
N ARG A 125 11.14 0.77 11.45
CA ARG A 125 11.03 -0.52 12.15
C ARG A 125 9.90 -0.51 13.17
N HIS A 126 9.83 0.52 14.02
CA HIS A 126 8.76 0.66 15.00
C HIS A 126 7.37 0.63 14.33
N TRP A 127 7.19 1.38 13.24
CA TRP A 127 5.90 1.43 12.54
C TRP A 127 5.59 0.16 11.76
N TYR A 128 6.58 -0.52 11.18
CA TYR A 128 6.38 -1.83 10.55
C TYR A 128 5.94 -2.89 11.55
N GLN A 129 6.49 -2.90 12.78
CA GLN A 129 6.04 -3.83 13.83
C GLN A 129 4.56 -3.64 14.15
N ARG A 130 4.14 -2.39 14.37
CA ARG A 130 2.73 -2.05 14.62
C ARG A 130 1.82 -2.43 13.45
N ALA A 131 2.27 -2.20 12.21
CA ALA A 131 1.52 -2.60 11.02
C ALA A 131 1.35 -4.13 10.95
N ALA A 132 2.42 -4.90 11.20
CA ALA A 132 2.37 -6.35 11.20
C ALA A 132 1.38 -6.89 12.25
N GLU A 133 1.34 -6.30 13.43
CA GLU A 133 0.38 -6.64 14.48
C GLU A 133 -1.06 -6.36 14.03
N ALA A 134 -1.30 -5.17 13.46
CA ALA A 134 -2.63 -4.73 13.05
C ALA A 134 -3.23 -5.55 11.89
N PHE A 135 -2.41 -6.01 10.93
CA PHE A 135 -2.88 -6.84 9.81
C PHE A 135 -3.23 -8.29 10.20
N GLY A 136 -2.75 -8.81 11.34
CA GLY A 136 -2.92 -10.22 11.70
C GLY A 136 -2.37 -11.20 10.64
N PRO A 137 -2.63 -12.52 10.76
CA PRO A 137 -2.13 -13.52 9.81
C PRO A 137 -2.66 -13.29 8.38
N SER A 138 -1.83 -12.71 7.51
CA SER A 138 -2.17 -12.32 6.13
C SER A 138 -0.91 -12.25 5.25
N ASP A 139 -1.09 -12.14 3.94
CA ASP A 139 0.00 -11.91 2.99
C ASP A 139 0.69 -10.56 3.25
N GLU A 140 -0.06 -9.51 3.62
CA GLU A 140 0.47 -8.21 4.03
C GLU A 140 1.36 -8.33 5.28
N GLN A 141 0.89 -8.99 6.34
CA GLN A 141 1.72 -9.21 7.53
C GLN A 141 3.00 -9.97 7.18
N TRP A 142 2.90 -10.96 6.29
CA TRP A 142 4.07 -11.70 5.83
C TRP A 142 5.07 -10.77 5.12
N LEU A 143 4.62 -9.95 4.15
CA LEU A 143 5.47 -8.99 3.45
C LEU A 143 6.15 -8.00 4.41
N ILE A 144 5.42 -7.54 5.42
CA ILE A 144 5.96 -6.65 6.46
C ILE A 144 7.04 -7.36 7.27
N ARG A 145 6.80 -8.61 7.68
CA ARG A 145 7.80 -9.41 8.41
C ARG A 145 9.06 -9.66 7.59
N VAL A 146 8.93 -9.86 6.28
CA VAL A 146 10.08 -9.93 5.38
C VAL A 146 10.86 -8.62 5.40
N ARG A 147 10.17 -7.48 5.29
CA ARG A 147 10.85 -6.18 5.33
C ARG A 147 11.56 -5.96 6.66
N LEU A 148 10.90 -6.25 7.78
CA LEU A 148 11.49 -6.22 9.12
C LEU A 148 12.72 -7.12 9.21
N ALA A 149 12.67 -8.35 8.69
CA ALA A 149 13.82 -9.24 8.64
C ALA A 149 14.96 -8.62 7.80
N MET A 150 14.68 -8.00 6.66
CA MET A 150 15.72 -7.32 5.86
C MET A 150 16.35 -6.14 6.61
N MET A 151 15.53 -5.34 7.31
CA MET A 151 16.01 -4.24 8.17
C MET A 151 16.81 -4.76 9.37
N ASP A 152 16.42 -5.92 9.90
CA ASP A 152 17.18 -6.65 10.90
C ASP A 152 18.49 -7.21 10.38
N MET A 153 18.65 -7.40 9.08
CA MET A 153 19.93 -7.84 8.51
C MET A 153 20.93 -6.70 8.35
N SER A 154 20.49 -5.45 8.17
CA SER A 154 21.36 -4.30 8.43
C SER A 154 21.85 -4.26 9.88
N SER A 155 21.17 -4.94 10.81
CA SER A 155 21.55 -5.06 12.24
C SER A 155 21.83 -6.50 12.74
N ARG A 156 21.93 -7.51 11.84
CA ARG A 156 22.05 -8.98 12.05
C ARG A 156 20.93 -9.70 12.85
N ASN A 157 20.10 -10.54 12.21
CA ASN A 157 19.69 -11.87 12.75
C ASN A 157 19.03 -12.86 11.74
N VAL A 158 19.79 -13.40 10.76
CA VAL A 158 19.28 -14.37 9.75
C VAL A 158 18.66 -15.61 10.40
N ALA A 159 19.19 -15.99 11.56
CA ALA A 159 18.76 -17.17 12.31
C ALA A 159 17.30 -17.07 12.78
N ALA A 160 16.82 -15.88 13.14
CA ALA A 160 15.44 -15.70 13.59
C ALA A 160 14.42 -15.95 12.45
N LEU A 161 14.76 -15.56 11.21
CA LEU A 161 13.93 -15.85 10.05
C LEU A 161 13.91 -17.35 9.73
N GLU A 162 15.06 -18.03 9.82
CA GLU A 162 15.17 -19.48 9.63
C GLU A 162 14.35 -20.23 10.69
N GLU A 163 14.48 -19.86 11.97
CA GLU A 163 13.76 -20.48 13.08
C GLU A 163 12.23 -20.31 12.94
N LEU A 164 11.78 -19.09 12.66
CA LEU A 164 10.36 -18.83 12.42
C LEU A 164 9.85 -19.63 11.21
N ALA A 165 10.64 -19.74 10.14
CA ALA A 165 10.23 -20.49 8.96
C ALA A 165 9.97 -21.96 9.27
N LEU A 166 10.86 -22.60 10.04
CA LEU A 166 10.72 -24.02 10.40
C LEU A 166 9.42 -24.32 11.17
N GLN A 167 8.92 -23.35 11.96
CA GLN A 167 7.71 -23.49 12.77
C GLN A 167 6.40 -23.23 12.00
N ARG A 168 6.47 -22.78 10.75
CA ARG A 168 5.32 -22.30 9.97
C ARG A 168 5.03 -23.23 8.78
N GLU A 169 3.87 -23.04 8.14
CA GLU A 169 3.45 -23.86 7.01
C GLU A 169 4.41 -23.77 5.81
N PRO A 170 4.43 -24.78 4.91
CA PRO A 170 5.34 -24.83 3.76
C PRO A 170 5.31 -23.58 2.85
N GLY A 171 4.17 -22.89 2.77
CA GLY A 171 4.08 -21.60 2.10
C GLY A 171 5.03 -20.57 2.72
N PHE A 172 4.95 -20.36 4.03
CA PHE A 172 5.81 -19.43 4.75
C PHE A 172 7.29 -19.82 4.62
N ARG A 173 7.62 -21.12 4.67
CA ARG A 173 9.00 -21.62 4.47
C ARG A 173 9.58 -21.24 3.12
N ASN A 174 8.82 -21.44 2.04
CA ASN A 174 9.26 -21.09 0.69
C ASN A 174 9.49 -19.59 0.53
N GLN A 175 8.69 -18.78 1.22
CA GLN A 175 8.84 -17.35 1.26
C GLN A 175 10.11 -16.92 2.00
N ALA A 176 10.40 -17.50 3.17
CA ALA A 176 11.65 -17.28 3.88
C ALA A 176 12.87 -17.71 3.02
N ALA A 177 12.75 -18.82 2.29
CA ALA A 177 13.77 -19.24 1.33
C ALA A 177 14.04 -18.19 0.25
N VAL A 178 13.00 -17.56 -0.32
CA VAL A 178 13.17 -16.47 -1.29
C VAL A 178 13.92 -15.29 -0.68
N VAL A 179 13.59 -14.91 0.55
CA VAL A 179 14.29 -13.81 1.25
C VAL A 179 15.77 -14.16 1.45
N LEU A 180 16.09 -15.38 1.91
CA LEU A 180 17.47 -15.83 2.05
C LEU A 180 18.22 -15.82 0.71
N ALA A 181 17.56 -16.21 -0.39
CA ALA A 181 18.15 -16.17 -1.72
C ALA A 181 18.45 -14.73 -2.17
N LEU A 182 17.50 -13.80 -1.99
CA LEU A 182 17.68 -12.37 -2.29
C LEU A 182 18.79 -11.74 -1.43
N LEU A 183 19.00 -12.26 -0.22
CA LEU A 183 20.08 -11.85 0.68
C LEU A 183 21.44 -12.51 0.38
N GLY A 184 21.57 -13.23 -0.74
CA GLY A 184 22.81 -13.90 -1.12
C GLY A 184 23.17 -15.05 -0.17
N ARG A 185 22.18 -15.77 0.35
CA ARG A 185 22.33 -16.99 1.16
C ARG A 185 21.66 -18.20 0.50
N PRO A 186 22.06 -18.57 -0.73
CA PRO A 186 21.41 -19.63 -1.49
C PRO A 186 21.45 -21.00 -0.77
N ASP A 187 22.53 -21.30 -0.05
CA ASP A 187 22.66 -22.57 0.69
C ASP A 187 21.67 -22.69 1.86
N ARG A 188 21.34 -21.55 2.49
CA ARG A 188 20.29 -21.49 3.52
C ARG A 188 18.91 -21.55 2.90
N ALA A 189 18.71 -20.81 1.80
CA ALA A 189 17.45 -20.80 1.05
C ALA A 189 17.04 -22.21 0.60
N ILE A 190 17.96 -22.97 0.02
CA ILE A 190 17.67 -24.32 -0.50
C ILE A 190 17.28 -25.29 0.62
N THR A 191 17.73 -25.05 1.85
CA THR A 191 17.38 -25.87 3.02
C THR A 191 15.93 -25.66 3.46
N LEU A 192 15.41 -24.44 3.32
CA LEU A 192 14.02 -24.11 3.67
C LEU A 192 13.03 -24.37 2.53
N TYR A 193 13.50 -24.37 1.27
CA TYR A 193 12.62 -24.47 0.12
C TYR A 193 12.02 -25.86 -0.02
N GLN A 194 10.69 -25.94 0.02
CA GLN A 194 9.92 -27.16 -0.17
C GLN A 194 9.03 -27.02 -1.42
N PRO A 195 9.26 -27.82 -2.48
CA PRO A 195 8.42 -27.79 -3.67
C PRO A 195 6.95 -28.07 -3.31
N LEU A 196 6.08 -27.10 -3.58
CA LEU A 196 4.64 -27.26 -3.40
C LEU A 196 4.06 -27.85 -4.69
N LYS A 197 3.68 -29.12 -4.68
CA LYS A 197 2.96 -29.72 -5.80
C LYS A 197 1.49 -29.29 -5.75
N ALA A 198 1.19 -28.12 -6.32
CA ALA A 198 -0.18 -27.69 -6.59
C ALA A 198 -0.41 -27.69 -8.10
N ASN A 199 -1.37 -28.46 -8.59
CA ASN A 199 -1.81 -28.49 -10.00
C ASN A 199 -0.66 -28.63 -11.03
N GLY A 200 0.32 -29.51 -10.74
CA GLY A 200 1.42 -29.79 -11.67
C GLY A 200 2.48 -28.69 -11.81
N LYS A 201 2.36 -27.57 -11.08
CA LYS A 201 3.38 -26.50 -11.05
C LYS A 201 4.13 -26.56 -9.73
N ALA A 202 5.41 -26.91 -9.77
CA ALA A 202 6.27 -27.00 -8.59
C ALA A 202 6.64 -25.62 -7.99
N TYR A 203 6.44 -24.53 -8.75
CA TYR A 203 6.87 -23.18 -8.42
C TYR A 203 5.70 -22.17 -8.57
N PRO A 204 4.73 -22.13 -7.63
CA PRO A 204 3.54 -21.29 -7.80
C PRO A 204 3.77 -19.80 -7.52
N ARG A 205 4.92 -19.41 -6.96
CA ARG A 205 5.20 -18.03 -6.55
C ARG A 205 6.25 -17.37 -7.43
N HIS A 206 5.93 -16.17 -7.89
CA HIS A 206 6.79 -15.32 -8.71
C HIS A 206 7.11 -14.08 -7.88
N VAL A 207 8.38 -13.69 -7.81
CA VAL A 207 8.74 -12.38 -7.26
C VAL A 207 8.46 -11.35 -8.37
N ARG A 208 7.40 -10.56 -8.23
CA ARG A 208 7.24 -9.35 -9.03
C ARG A 208 8.20 -8.30 -8.49
N LEU A 209 9.29 -8.05 -9.22
CA LEU A 209 10.14 -6.89 -8.99
C LEU A 209 9.45 -5.66 -9.60
N SER A 210 8.65 -4.97 -8.76
CA SER A 210 8.03 -3.64 -8.93
C SER A 210 7.21 -3.31 -10.20
N GLU A 211 6.07 -2.64 -9.97
CA GLU A 211 5.52 -1.58 -10.84
C GLU A 211 5.73 -0.23 -10.13
#